data_AF-A0AAE3MJ84-F1
#
_entry.id   AF-A0AAE3MJ84-F1
#
_cell.length_a   1.000
_cell.length_b   1.000
_cell.length_c   1.000
_cell.angle_alpha   90.00
_cell.angle_beta   90.00
_cell.angle_gamma   90.00
#
_symmetry.space_group_name_H-M   'P 1'
#
loop_
_entity.id
_entity.type
_entity.pdbx_description
1 polymer ?
#
loop_
_entity_poly.entity_id
_entity_poly.type
_entity_poly.pdbx_seq_one_letter_code
_entity_poly.pdbx_strand_id
1 'polypeptide(L)'
;MMKFLMLILSVLCVNTMYSQDTSSGLSTNDEPIDFCGDMDNLKTFIGTSVKIRHNGGIYSKLNKGDYISFPNDSIKHLAGKDMWGDFYPQSGDTGVVISVSKSKYDEIIYVIKIDKYYVPIKCSYLVNISELSDDERWKLEYSKWEKERETYGKGECNFKKHNINNIYNRPGITEIDSISEDFACNLKNKGIDTIMLVKSIFHHHGPGCSVLDMVCVLWYDNDEGFLRYYSFNEEKKLIIQNQKLDWYDVIKYYRKKELNQNSEMPKGGSHLHNTVIQFYLGKEFFNCEYSWSYNKNDKKLEVTKFVEKVKKVINDR
;
A
#
# COMPACT_ATOMS: atom_id res chain seq x y z
N MET A 1 1.89 -38.29 43.69
CA MET A 1 1.90 -37.98 42.24
C MET A 1 1.38 -36.58 41.88
N MET A 2 0.33 -36.06 42.55
CA MET A 2 -0.29 -34.78 42.16
C MET A 2 0.57 -33.52 42.41
N LYS A 3 1.54 -33.56 43.34
CA LYS A 3 2.45 -32.43 43.61
C LYS A 3 3.58 -32.27 42.58
N PHE A 4 3.95 -33.33 41.86
CA PHE A 4 4.99 -33.28 40.82
C PHE A 4 4.45 -32.70 39.49
N LEU A 5 3.15 -32.89 39.21
CA LEU A 5 2.50 -32.39 38.00
C LEU A 5 2.33 -30.86 38.01
N MET A 6 2.11 -30.24 39.19
CA MET A 6 2.02 -28.78 39.31
C MET A 6 3.36 -28.06 39.12
N LEU A 7 4.48 -28.71 39.44
CA LEU A 7 5.80 -28.11 39.27
C LEU A 7 6.23 -28.07 37.79
N ILE A 8 5.81 -29.07 36.99
CA ILE A 8 6.09 -29.12 35.55
C ILE A 8 5.25 -28.09 34.80
N LEU A 9 4.00 -27.85 35.20
CA LEU A 9 3.16 -26.81 34.58
C LEU A 9 3.65 -25.38 34.88
N SER A 10 4.26 -25.15 36.05
CA SER A 10 4.79 -23.82 36.39
C SER A 10 6.11 -23.50 35.66
N VAL A 11 6.93 -24.50 35.34
CA VAL A 11 8.15 -24.30 34.51
C VAL A 11 7.81 -24.10 33.02
N LEU A 12 6.70 -24.66 32.52
CA LEU A 12 6.24 -24.44 31.15
C LEU A 12 5.60 -23.06 30.93
N CYS A 13 4.91 -22.49 31.93
CA CYS A 13 4.32 -21.15 31.82
C CYS A 13 5.33 -20.00 31.91
N VAL A 14 6.53 -20.21 32.49
CA VAL A 14 7.56 -19.17 32.59
C VAL A 14 8.40 -19.08 31.30
N ASN A 15 8.50 -20.16 30.52
CA ASN A 15 9.21 -20.15 29.23
C ASN A 15 8.38 -19.61 28.05
N THR A 16 7.06 -19.44 28.21
CA THR A 16 6.20 -18.84 27.16
C THR A 16 6.00 -17.33 27.30
N MET A 17 6.58 -16.68 28.32
CA MET A 17 6.53 -15.22 28.48
C MET A 17 7.86 -14.51 28.16
N TYR A 18 8.88 -15.24 27.68
CA TYR A 18 10.18 -14.69 27.29
C TYR A 18 10.51 -14.82 25.80
N SER A 19 9.49 -14.91 24.94
CA SER A 19 9.67 -14.86 23.48
C SER A 19 8.68 -13.92 22.81
N GLN A 20 8.70 -12.66 23.25
CA GLN A 20 8.30 -11.51 22.44
C GLN A 20 9.31 -10.40 22.68
N ASP A 21 10.57 -10.70 22.37
CA ASP A 21 11.55 -9.65 22.11
C ASP A 21 12.17 -9.93 20.75
N THR A 22 11.42 -9.52 19.73
CA THR A 22 11.99 -9.16 18.44
C THR A 22 11.57 -7.74 18.13
N SER A 23 11.83 -6.84 19.08
CA SER A 23 12.39 -5.57 18.65
C SER A 23 13.68 -5.97 17.92
N SER A 24 13.69 -5.85 16.59
CA SER A 24 14.91 -5.92 15.82
C SER A 24 15.78 -4.74 16.25
N GLY A 25 16.47 -4.91 17.37
CA GLY A 25 17.54 -4.06 17.83
C GLY A 25 18.72 -4.20 16.88
N LEU A 26 18.55 -3.69 15.65
CA LEU A 26 19.68 -3.04 15.00
C LEU A 26 19.88 -1.72 15.74
N SER A 27 20.61 -1.78 16.86
CA SER A 27 21.37 -0.60 17.27
C SER A 27 22.48 -0.44 16.23
N THR A 28 22.20 0.25 15.13
CA THR A 28 23.27 0.85 14.36
C THR A 28 23.77 2.00 15.21
N ASN A 29 24.87 1.77 15.95
CA ASN A 29 25.70 2.80 16.57
C ASN A 29 26.41 3.66 15.50
N ASP A 30 25.79 3.82 14.34
CA ASP A 30 26.30 4.66 13.28
C ASP A 30 25.90 6.09 13.63
N GLU A 31 26.89 6.96 13.77
CA GLU A 31 26.65 8.39 13.96
C GLU A 31 25.75 8.89 12.82
N PRO A 32 24.80 9.82 13.09
CA PRO A 32 23.95 10.38 12.06
C PRO A 32 24.79 10.91 10.89
N ILE A 33 24.42 10.57 9.66
CA ILE A 33 25.15 11.00 8.47
C ILE A 33 25.15 12.52 8.40
N ASP A 34 26.35 13.08 8.47
CA ASP A 34 26.58 14.50 8.29
C ASP A 34 26.72 14.83 6.79
N PHE A 35 25.62 15.27 6.19
CA PHE A 35 25.63 15.80 4.82
C PHE A 35 26.39 17.13 4.70
N CYS A 36 26.75 17.80 5.80
CA CYS A 36 27.45 19.09 5.79
C CYS A 36 28.95 18.98 6.13
N GLY A 37 29.48 17.77 6.18
CA GLY A 37 30.88 17.49 6.51
C GLY A 37 31.88 17.82 5.39
N ASP A 38 33.03 17.15 5.43
CA ASP A 38 34.12 17.37 4.48
C ASP A 38 33.75 16.96 3.04
N MET A 39 34.02 17.85 2.08
CA MET A 39 33.63 17.69 0.67
C MET A 39 34.09 16.39 0.01
N ASP A 40 35.25 15.84 0.40
CA ASP A 40 35.73 14.60 -0.19
C ASP A 40 34.95 13.38 0.32
N ASN A 41 34.50 13.43 1.57
CA ASN A 41 33.57 12.44 2.11
C ASN A 41 32.19 12.59 1.49
N LEU A 42 31.73 13.82 1.22
CA LEU A 42 30.36 14.04 0.72
C LEU A 42 30.10 13.43 -0.66
N LYS A 43 31.13 13.28 -1.50
CA LYS A 43 31.00 12.63 -2.82
C LYS A 43 30.61 11.16 -2.70
N THR A 44 30.89 10.51 -1.56
CA THR A 44 30.48 9.12 -1.32
C THR A 44 28.96 8.95 -1.20
N PHE A 45 28.22 10.04 -0.95
CA PHE A 45 26.76 10.01 -0.88
C PHE A 45 26.07 10.09 -2.24
N ILE A 46 26.80 10.20 -3.35
CA ILE A 46 26.21 10.13 -4.69
C ILE A 46 25.60 8.74 -4.90
N GLY A 47 24.33 8.71 -5.31
CA GLY A 47 23.53 7.48 -5.43
C GLY A 47 22.71 7.14 -4.18
N THR A 48 22.94 7.81 -3.05
CA THR A 48 22.19 7.56 -1.81
C THR A 48 20.78 8.16 -1.90
N SER A 49 19.80 7.44 -1.35
CA SER A 49 18.41 7.92 -1.22
C SER A 49 18.25 8.80 0.01
N VAL A 50 17.71 9.99 -0.17
CA VAL A 50 17.57 11.02 0.86
C VAL A 50 16.16 11.59 0.89
N LYS A 51 15.78 12.16 2.02
CA LYS A 51 14.50 12.86 2.22
C LYS A 51 14.75 14.34 2.49
N ILE A 52 13.91 15.20 1.91
CA ILE A 52 13.88 16.63 2.21
C ILE A 52 13.25 16.81 3.60
N ARG A 53 14.02 17.35 4.54
CA ARG A 53 13.53 17.66 5.89
C ARG A 53 12.66 18.91 5.91
N HIS A 54 13.03 19.96 5.16
CA HIS A 54 12.31 21.23 5.19
C HIS A 54 12.50 22.05 3.90
N ASN A 55 11.45 22.79 3.50
CA ASN A 55 11.39 23.52 2.23
C ASN A 55 12.41 24.65 2.12
N GLY A 56 12.81 25.23 3.26
CA GLY A 56 13.73 26.38 3.31
C GLY A 56 15.13 26.12 2.72
N GLY A 57 15.54 24.86 2.58
CA GLY A 57 16.81 24.51 1.95
C GLY A 57 16.77 24.40 0.43
N ILE A 58 15.59 24.51 -0.19
CA ILE A 58 15.38 24.28 -1.63
C ILE A 58 15.69 25.55 -2.40
N TYR A 59 16.62 25.48 -3.34
CA TYR A 59 16.95 26.63 -4.18
C TYR A 59 16.36 26.51 -5.58
N SER A 60 15.25 27.21 -5.77
CA SER A 60 14.49 27.24 -7.03
C SER A 60 15.18 27.96 -8.20
N LYS A 61 16.26 28.72 -7.96
CA LYS A 61 16.89 29.61 -8.96
C LYS A 61 18.36 29.31 -9.24
N LEU A 62 18.98 28.30 -8.60
CA LEU A 62 20.42 28.04 -8.76
C LEU A 62 20.80 27.60 -10.18
N ASN A 63 19.85 27.12 -10.98
CA ASN A 63 20.06 26.77 -12.38
C ASN A 63 20.34 27.98 -13.29
N LYS A 64 19.95 29.20 -12.89
CA LYS A 64 20.05 30.42 -13.73
C LYS A 64 21.43 31.09 -13.73
N GLY A 65 22.39 30.54 -13.01
CA GLY A 65 23.73 31.11 -12.95
C GLY A 65 24.77 30.06 -12.55
N ASP A 66 26.00 30.49 -12.44
CA ASP A 66 27.12 29.61 -12.07
C ASP A 66 27.36 29.67 -10.56
N TYR A 67 26.29 29.51 -9.79
CA TYR A 67 26.35 29.57 -8.32
C TYR A 67 26.85 28.27 -7.71
N ILE A 68 26.65 27.15 -8.39
CA ILE A 68 27.12 25.82 -8.05
C ILE A 68 27.60 25.12 -9.32
N SER A 69 28.41 24.07 -9.16
CA SER A 69 28.83 23.21 -10.27
C SER A 69 27.83 22.08 -10.46
N PHE A 70 27.16 22.07 -11.61
CA PHE A 70 26.30 20.95 -12.02
C PHE A 70 27.13 19.87 -12.74
N PRO A 71 26.71 18.60 -12.73
CA PRO A 71 27.47 17.52 -13.38
C PRO A 71 27.53 17.66 -14.91
N ASN A 72 26.48 18.23 -15.49
CA ASN A 72 26.40 18.58 -16.91
C ASN A 72 25.29 19.61 -17.15
N ASP A 73 25.30 20.22 -18.33
CA ASP A 73 24.34 21.27 -18.72
C ASP A 73 22.90 20.76 -18.82
N SER A 74 22.69 19.47 -19.16
CA SER A 74 21.35 18.89 -19.21
C SER A 74 20.69 18.88 -17.82
N ILE A 75 21.45 18.51 -16.78
CA ILE A 75 20.97 18.52 -15.40
C ILE A 75 20.76 19.96 -14.92
N LYS A 76 21.69 20.87 -15.23
CA LYS A 76 21.53 22.29 -14.92
C LYS A 76 20.24 22.84 -15.52
N HIS A 77 19.99 22.54 -16.79
CA HIS A 77 18.79 22.98 -17.49
C HIS A 77 17.53 22.47 -16.80
N LEU A 78 17.43 21.17 -16.52
CA LEU A 78 16.28 20.53 -15.86
C LEU A 78 16.15 20.84 -14.35
N ALA A 79 17.15 21.48 -13.76
CA ALA A 79 17.09 21.92 -12.37
C ALA A 79 16.34 23.25 -12.26
N GLY A 80 15.73 23.49 -11.10
CA GLY A 80 15.10 24.78 -10.78
C GLY A 80 13.67 24.96 -11.29
N LYS A 81 12.98 25.96 -10.72
CA LYS A 81 11.52 26.12 -10.80
C LYS A 81 10.99 26.26 -12.22
N ASP A 82 11.72 26.94 -13.10
CA ASP A 82 11.28 27.15 -14.49
C ASP A 82 11.06 25.84 -15.25
N MET A 83 11.82 24.79 -14.92
CA MET A 83 11.68 23.46 -15.53
C MET A 83 10.84 22.48 -14.71
N TRP A 84 10.52 22.82 -13.47
CA TRP A 84 9.62 22.00 -12.65
C TRP A 84 8.16 22.14 -13.09
N GLY A 85 7.78 23.25 -13.74
CA GLY A 85 6.40 23.51 -14.14
C GLY A 85 5.49 23.61 -12.90
N ASP A 86 4.44 22.78 -12.85
CA ASP A 86 3.54 22.70 -11.69
C ASP A 86 4.14 21.90 -10.52
N PHE A 87 5.24 21.17 -10.75
CA PHE A 87 5.94 20.49 -9.67
C PHE A 87 6.68 21.51 -8.79
N TYR A 88 6.60 21.33 -7.48
CA TYR A 88 7.45 22.03 -6.54
C TYR A 88 7.89 21.07 -5.43
N PRO A 89 9.20 20.84 -5.24
CA PRO A 89 9.68 19.94 -4.22
C PRO A 89 9.34 20.48 -2.82
N GLN A 90 9.03 19.57 -1.91
CA GLN A 90 8.55 19.87 -0.56
C GLN A 90 9.14 18.92 0.48
N SER A 91 9.01 19.31 1.75
CA SER A 91 9.34 18.49 2.91
C SER A 91 8.60 17.17 2.83
N GLY A 92 9.32 16.09 3.07
CA GLY A 92 8.81 14.74 2.90
C GLY A 92 9.17 14.11 1.55
N ASP A 93 9.41 14.90 0.50
CA ASP A 93 9.81 14.33 -0.79
C ASP A 93 11.15 13.60 -0.66
N THR A 94 11.27 12.52 -1.43
CA THR A 94 12.48 11.71 -1.49
C THR A 94 13.11 11.74 -2.87
N GLY A 95 14.43 11.63 -2.88
CA GLY A 95 15.20 11.62 -4.12
C GLY A 95 16.52 10.91 -3.95
N VAL A 96 17.26 10.82 -5.05
CA VAL A 96 18.60 10.23 -5.08
C VAL A 96 19.60 11.34 -5.27
N VAL A 97 20.68 11.36 -4.48
CA VAL A 97 21.77 12.33 -4.67
C VAL A 97 22.46 12.07 -6.00
N ILE A 98 22.56 13.10 -6.84
CA ILE A 98 23.23 13.05 -8.14
C ILE A 98 24.58 13.73 -8.09
N SER A 99 24.69 14.83 -7.32
CA SER A 99 25.95 15.52 -7.13
C SER A 99 25.94 16.37 -5.87
N VAL A 100 27.14 16.76 -5.44
CA VAL A 100 27.37 17.70 -4.36
C VAL A 100 28.45 18.68 -4.78
N SER A 101 28.28 19.95 -4.43
CA SER A 101 29.28 20.99 -4.70
C SER A 101 29.16 22.10 -3.66
N LYS A 102 30.21 22.91 -3.52
CA LYS A 102 30.12 24.18 -2.80
C LYS A 102 29.49 25.24 -3.70
N SER A 103 28.65 26.08 -3.11
CA SER A 103 28.20 27.30 -3.75
C SER A 103 29.30 28.35 -3.77
N LYS A 104 29.08 29.43 -4.52
CA LYS A 104 29.90 30.66 -4.46
C LYS A 104 30.01 31.29 -3.07
N TYR A 105 29.15 30.88 -2.13
CA TYR A 105 29.13 31.36 -0.74
C TYR A 105 29.62 30.28 0.25
N ASP A 106 30.37 29.29 -0.25
CA ASP A 106 30.89 28.16 0.52
C ASP A 106 29.82 27.28 1.19
N GLU A 107 28.56 27.38 0.78
CA GLU A 107 27.50 26.48 1.24
C GLU A 107 27.57 25.15 0.51
N ILE A 108 27.39 24.04 1.22
CA ILE A 108 27.32 22.71 0.60
C ILE A 108 25.91 22.49 0.04
N ILE A 109 25.86 22.35 -1.28
CA ILE A 109 24.62 22.15 -2.04
C ILE A 109 24.66 20.79 -2.72
N TYR A 110 23.62 20.00 -2.45
CA TYR A 110 23.31 18.77 -3.16
C TYR A 110 22.38 19.06 -4.33
N VAL A 111 22.53 18.30 -5.41
CA VAL A 111 21.50 18.16 -6.43
C VAL A 111 20.93 16.76 -6.30
N ILE A 112 19.65 16.68 -5.93
CA ILE A 112 18.93 15.40 -5.83
C ILE A 112 17.98 15.24 -7.02
N LYS A 113 17.78 14.01 -7.47
CA LYS A 113 16.80 13.66 -8.50
C LYS A 113 15.53 13.15 -7.84
N ILE A 114 14.40 13.80 -8.16
CA ILE A 114 13.06 13.41 -7.73
C ILE A 114 12.25 13.17 -8.99
N ASP A 115 11.90 11.91 -9.26
CA ASP A 115 11.30 11.49 -10.53
C ASP A 115 12.15 11.98 -11.74
N LYS A 116 11.61 12.87 -12.59
CA LYS A 116 12.32 13.46 -13.74
C LYS A 116 13.00 14.81 -13.44
N TYR A 117 12.86 15.34 -12.23
CA TYR A 117 13.31 16.70 -11.87
C TYR A 117 14.61 16.66 -11.05
N TYR A 118 15.39 17.73 -11.17
CA TYR A 118 16.62 17.93 -10.40
C TYR A 118 16.45 19.10 -9.43
N VAL A 119 16.79 18.88 -8.16
CA VAL A 119 16.49 19.79 -7.06
C VAL A 119 17.77 20.16 -6.31
N PRO A 120 18.26 21.39 -6.47
CA PRO A 120 19.34 21.92 -5.64
C PRO A 120 18.84 22.18 -4.21
N ILE A 121 19.55 21.64 -3.22
CA ILE A 121 19.18 21.72 -1.80
C ILE A 121 20.40 21.81 -0.90
N LYS A 122 20.32 22.64 0.15
CA LYS A 122 21.38 22.78 1.17
C LYS A 122 21.48 21.52 2.03
N CYS A 123 22.71 21.09 2.33
CA CYS A 123 23.02 19.87 3.07
C CYS A 123 22.22 19.69 4.38
N SER A 124 22.05 20.75 5.17
CA SER A 124 21.41 20.71 6.50
C SER A 124 19.91 20.39 6.45
N TYR A 125 19.35 20.29 5.24
CA TYR A 125 17.94 20.00 4.98
C TYR A 125 17.73 18.61 4.36
N LEU A 126 18.77 17.79 4.28
CA LEU A 126 18.69 16.39 3.89
C LEU A 126 18.82 15.49 5.11
N VAL A 127 18.12 14.36 5.07
CA VAL A 127 18.31 13.24 5.99
C VAL A 127 18.41 11.94 5.19
N ASN A 128 19.19 10.98 5.67
CA ASN A 128 19.24 9.68 5.03
C ASN A 128 17.96 8.91 5.35
N ILE A 129 17.37 8.27 4.36
CA ILE A 129 16.16 7.45 4.55
C ILE A 129 16.44 6.26 5.49
N SER A 130 17.67 5.72 5.49
CA SER A 130 18.06 4.61 6.38
C SER A 130 18.06 4.98 7.86
N GLU A 131 18.17 6.27 8.18
CA GLU A 131 18.21 6.80 9.56
C GLU A 131 16.86 7.27 10.06
N LEU A 132 15.83 7.24 9.22
CA LEU A 132 14.47 7.51 9.67
C LEU A 132 14.08 6.48 10.72
N SER A 133 13.45 6.95 11.79
CA SER A 133 12.76 6.08 12.74
C SER A 133 11.75 5.19 12.01
N ASP A 134 11.42 4.03 12.58
CA ASP A 134 10.46 3.10 11.96
C ASP A 134 9.12 3.79 11.65
N ASP A 135 8.65 4.68 12.54
CA ASP A 135 7.45 5.50 12.34
C ASP A 135 7.56 6.45 11.14
N GLU A 136 8.69 7.11 10.96
CA GLU A 136 8.90 8.04 9.86
C GLU A 136 9.08 7.33 8.52
N ARG A 137 9.79 6.19 8.54
CA ARG A 137 9.92 5.32 7.37
C ARG A 137 8.57 4.77 6.97
N TRP A 138 7.78 4.28 7.92
CA TRP A 138 6.42 3.83 7.69
C TRP A 138 5.54 4.92 7.08
N LYS A 139 5.55 6.14 7.63
CA LYS A 139 4.80 7.27 7.06
C LYS A 139 5.21 7.59 5.61
N LEU A 140 6.51 7.51 5.32
CA LEU A 140 7.04 7.74 3.98
C LEU A 140 6.59 6.65 3.00
N GLU A 141 6.76 5.39 3.36
CA GLU A 141 6.32 4.25 2.56
C GLU A 141 4.81 4.27 2.34
N TYR A 142 4.03 4.54 3.39
CA TYR A 142 2.58 4.70 3.33
C TYR A 142 2.16 5.83 2.38
N SER A 143 2.83 6.98 2.44
CA SER A 143 2.52 8.12 1.54
C SER A 143 2.81 7.79 0.08
N LYS A 144 3.93 7.10 -0.19
CA LYS A 144 4.26 6.62 -1.54
C LYS A 144 3.19 5.65 -2.03
N TRP A 145 2.79 4.72 -1.18
CA TRP A 145 1.78 3.71 -1.48
C TRP A 145 0.39 4.32 -1.74
N GLU A 146 -0.05 5.31 -0.96
CA GLU A 146 -1.29 6.05 -1.23
C GLU A 146 -1.25 6.73 -2.61
N LYS A 147 -0.12 7.36 -2.99
CA LYS A 147 0.04 7.98 -4.31
C LYS A 147 0.00 6.97 -5.46
N GLU A 148 0.62 5.81 -5.28
CA GLU A 148 0.57 4.70 -6.24
C GLU A 148 -0.87 4.18 -6.42
N ARG A 149 -1.61 4.04 -5.31
CA ARG A 149 -3.03 3.65 -5.33
C ARG A 149 -3.93 4.67 -6.00
N GLU A 150 -3.76 5.95 -5.69
CA GLU A 150 -4.48 7.04 -6.36
C GLU A 150 -4.24 6.97 -7.87
N THR A 151 -3.00 6.74 -8.29
CA THR A 151 -2.64 6.64 -9.69
C THR A 151 -3.26 5.41 -10.36
N TYR A 152 -3.21 4.26 -9.70
CA TYR A 152 -3.82 3.02 -10.18
C TYR A 152 -5.35 3.16 -10.36
N GLY A 153 -6.01 3.93 -9.48
CA GLY A 153 -7.45 4.17 -9.50
C GLY A 153 -7.96 5.26 -10.47
N LYS A 154 -7.08 5.95 -11.21
CA LYS A 154 -7.46 7.08 -12.11
C LYS A 154 -8.27 6.68 -13.36
N GLY A 155 -8.48 5.39 -13.61
CA GLY A 155 -9.23 4.90 -14.77
C GLY A 155 -10.75 4.93 -14.62
N GLU A 156 -11.45 4.65 -15.72
CA GLU A 156 -12.93 4.58 -15.78
C GLU A 156 -13.53 3.36 -15.06
N CYS A 157 -12.69 2.38 -14.71
CA CYS A 157 -13.18 1.15 -14.10
C CYS A 157 -13.40 1.33 -12.59
N ASN A 158 -14.67 1.32 -12.18
CA ASN A 158 -15.07 1.44 -10.78
C ASN A 158 -14.46 0.36 -9.86
N PHE A 159 -14.14 -0.84 -10.35
CA PHE A 159 -13.48 -1.87 -9.53
C PHE A 159 -12.11 -1.43 -8.99
N LYS A 160 -11.44 -0.48 -9.66
CA LYS A 160 -10.12 0.04 -9.28
C LYS A 160 -10.15 1.33 -8.46
N LYS A 161 -11.33 1.93 -8.25
CA LYS A 161 -11.43 3.23 -7.58
C LYS A 161 -11.26 3.07 -6.08
N HIS A 162 -10.39 3.91 -5.51
CA HIS A 162 -10.11 3.98 -4.08
C HIS A 162 -11.32 4.43 -3.26
N ASN A 163 -12.20 5.25 -3.82
CA ASN A 163 -13.39 5.73 -3.15
C ASN A 163 -14.56 5.73 -4.14
N ILE A 164 -15.66 5.07 -3.75
CA ILE A 164 -16.93 5.12 -4.46
C ILE A 164 -18.03 5.36 -3.42
N ASN A 165 -18.81 6.42 -3.62
CA ASN A 165 -19.92 6.80 -2.73
C ASN A 165 -19.48 6.96 -1.26
N ASN A 166 -18.28 7.53 -1.01
CA ASN A 166 -17.66 7.67 0.31
C ASN A 166 -17.31 6.34 1.00
N ILE A 167 -17.35 5.23 0.26
CA ILE A 167 -16.91 3.92 0.75
C ILE A 167 -15.49 3.71 0.27
N TYR A 168 -14.59 3.51 1.25
CA TYR A 168 -13.20 3.22 0.99
C TYR A 168 -13.05 1.84 0.37
N ASN A 169 -12.13 1.74 -0.60
CA ASN A 169 -11.73 0.50 -1.23
C ASN A 169 -10.22 0.35 -1.11
N ARG A 170 -9.77 -0.90 -1.17
CA ARG A 170 -8.37 -1.29 -1.16
C ARG A 170 -7.86 -1.61 -2.58
N PRO A 171 -7.77 -0.68 -3.56
CA PRO A 171 -7.43 -1.06 -4.92
C PRO A 171 -5.93 -1.24 -5.12
N GLY A 172 -5.55 -2.26 -5.90
CA GLY A 172 -4.18 -2.43 -6.41
C GLY A 172 -3.07 -2.53 -5.35
N ILE A 173 -3.40 -2.89 -4.11
CA ILE A 173 -2.42 -2.91 -3.01
C ILE A 173 -1.53 -4.13 -3.08
N THR A 174 -2.12 -5.26 -3.42
CA THR A 174 -1.43 -6.53 -3.59
C THR A 174 -1.54 -7.00 -5.04
N GLU A 175 -0.74 -8.00 -5.40
CA GLU A 175 -0.86 -8.66 -6.69
C GLU A 175 -2.27 -9.25 -6.89
N ILE A 176 -2.83 -9.87 -5.85
CA ILE A 176 -4.18 -10.45 -5.89
C ILE A 176 -5.27 -9.38 -6.08
N ASP A 177 -5.13 -8.19 -5.48
CA ASP A 177 -6.03 -7.05 -5.74
C ASP A 177 -5.97 -6.66 -7.22
N SER A 178 -4.78 -6.39 -7.73
CA SER A 178 -4.59 -5.85 -9.07
C SER A 178 -5.13 -6.79 -10.14
N ILE A 179 -4.75 -8.09 -10.08
CA ILE A 179 -5.13 -9.07 -11.11
C ILE A 179 -6.64 -9.37 -11.09
N SER A 180 -7.26 -9.39 -9.90
CA SER A 180 -8.71 -9.63 -9.79
C SER A 180 -9.53 -8.45 -10.27
N GLU A 181 -9.10 -7.22 -9.97
CA GLU A 181 -9.73 -6.00 -10.45
C GLU A 181 -9.59 -5.85 -11.95
N ASP A 182 -8.40 -6.08 -12.50
CA ASP A 182 -8.16 -6.10 -13.94
C ASP A 182 -9.10 -7.08 -14.65
N PHE A 183 -9.27 -8.27 -14.08
CA PHE A 183 -10.18 -9.26 -14.62
C PHE A 183 -11.63 -8.78 -14.60
N ALA A 184 -12.11 -8.22 -13.48
CA ALA A 184 -13.46 -7.67 -13.37
C ALA A 184 -13.69 -6.49 -14.36
N CYS A 185 -12.70 -5.61 -14.52
CA CYS A 185 -12.73 -4.53 -15.51
C CYS A 185 -12.80 -5.08 -16.94
N ASN A 186 -12.02 -6.12 -17.24
CA ASN A 186 -12.02 -6.76 -18.56
C ASN A 186 -13.36 -7.43 -18.88
N LEU A 187 -14.01 -8.06 -17.90
CA LEU A 187 -15.37 -8.60 -18.07
C LEU A 187 -16.35 -7.48 -18.41
N LYS A 188 -16.33 -6.37 -17.67
CA LYS A 188 -17.18 -5.20 -17.94
C LYS A 188 -16.94 -4.64 -19.35
N ASN A 189 -15.68 -4.51 -19.76
CA ASN A 189 -15.32 -4.00 -21.09
C ASN A 189 -15.76 -4.94 -22.23
N LYS A 190 -15.95 -6.24 -21.95
CA LYS A 190 -16.52 -7.22 -22.88
C LYS A 190 -18.05 -7.16 -22.96
N GLY A 191 -18.70 -6.28 -22.20
CA GLY A 191 -20.16 -6.14 -22.18
C GLY A 191 -20.86 -7.05 -21.18
N ILE A 192 -20.12 -7.73 -20.29
CA ILE A 192 -20.73 -8.48 -19.19
C ILE A 192 -21.35 -7.50 -18.20
N ASP A 193 -22.65 -7.63 -17.97
CA ASP A 193 -23.43 -6.66 -17.21
C ASP A 193 -23.60 -7.01 -15.73
N THR A 194 -23.30 -8.24 -15.33
CA THR A 194 -23.50 -8.72 -13.96
C THR A 194 -22.19 -9.29 -13.44
N ILE A 195 -21.48 -8.53 -12.61
CA ILE A 195 -20.14 -8.85 -12.11
C ILE A 195 -20.06 -8.50 -10.63
N MET A 196 -19.61 -9.44 -9.80
CA MET A 196 -19.38 -9.23 -8.38
C MET A 196 -17.93 -9.56 -8.02
N LEU A 197 -17.21 -8.59 -7.48
CA LEU A 197 -15.87 -8.76 -6.91
C LEU A 197 -16.00 -8.78 -5.39
N VAL A 198 -15.62 -9.91 -4.78
CA VAL A 198 -15.62 -10.10 -3.33
C VAL A 198 -14.19 -10.35 -2.87
N LYS A 199 -13.71 -9.51 -1.97
CA LYS A 199 -12.39 -9.60 -1.36
C LYS A 199 -12.54 -9.85 0.13
N SER A 200 -11.76 -10.77 0.67
CA SER A 200 -11.59 -10.96 2.11
C SER A 200 -10.09 -11.02 2.37
N ILE A 201 -9.54 -9.92 2.84
CA ILE A 201 -8.10 -9.69 2.93
C ILE A 201 -7.72 -9.44 4.39
N PHE A 202 -6.70 -10.15 4.85
CA PHE A 202 -6.10 -9.95 6.16
C PHE A 202 -5.14 -8.76 6.08
N HIS A 203 -5.42 -7.68 6.82
CA HIS A 203 -4.50 -6.56 6.91
C HIS A 203 -3.43 -6.84 7.99
N HIS A 204 -2.25 -7.25 7.56
CA HIS A 204 -1.02 -7.14 8.36
C HIS A 204 -0.35 -5.80 8.01
N HIS A 205 0.31 -5.16 8.99
CA HIS A 205 0.97 -3.85 8.84
C HIS A 205 1.97 -3.82 7.67
N GLY A 206 1.50 -3.54 6.46
CA GLY A 206 2.31 -3.46 5.24
C GLY A 206 1.60 -3.99 3.97
N PRO A 207 2.24 -3.88 2.79
CA PRO A 207 1.72 -4.36 1.51
C PRO A 207 1.78 -5.90 1.35
N GLY A 208 1.84 -6.63 2.47
CA GLY A 208 1.99 -8.09 2.47
C GLY A 208 0.74 -8.82 2.01
N CYS A 209 0.94 -9.93 1.30
CA CYS A 209 -0.09 -10.92 0.99
C CYS A 209 -0.12 -11.99 2.08
N SER A 210 -1.31 -12.36 2.55
CA SER A 210 -1.55 -13.45 3.49
C SER A 210 -2.05 -14.70 2.76
N VAL A 211 -1.71 -15.88 3.25
CA VAL A 211 -2.32 -17.16 2.81
C VAL A 211 -3.82 -17.22 3.15
N LEU A 212 -4.28 -16.33 4.02
CA LEU A 212 -5.69 -16.15 4.36
C LEU A 212 -6.42 -15.20 3.40
N ASP A 213 -5.70 -14.51 2.52
CA ASP A 213 -6.29 -13.61 1.55
C ASP A 213 -7.02 -14.42 0.49
N MET A 214 -8.27 -14.06 0.26
CA MET A 214 -9.07 -14.58 -0.83
C MET A 214 -9.70 -13.44 -1.60
N VAL A 215 -9.72 -13.59 -2.92
CA VAL A 215 -10.50 -12.73 -3.79
C VAL A 215 -11.26 -13.59 -4.78
N CYS A 216 -12.50 -13.24 -5.08
CA CYS A 216 -13.24 -13.89 -6.14
C CYS A 216 -14.00 -12.90 -7.00
N VAL A 217 -14.10 -13.23 -8.28
CA VAL A 217 -14.91 -12.52 -9.27
C VAL A 217 -15.97 -13.48 -9.76
N LEU A 218 -17.23 -13.18 -9.46
CA LEU A 218 -18.39 -13.89 -9.97
C LEU A 218 -19.01 -13.10 -11.13
N TRP A 219 -19.43 -13.76 -12.19
CA TRP A 219 -20.14 -13.09 -13.29
C TRP A 219 -21.18 -13.99 -13.94
N TYR A 220 -22.12 -13.39 -14.66
CA TYR A 220 -23.02 -14.09 -15.58
C TYR A 220 -22.65 -13.77 -17.02
N ASP A 221 -22.57 -14.77 -17.87
CA ASP A 221 -22.43 -14.61 -19.32
C ASP A 221 -23.41 -15.59 -20.00
N ASN A 222 -24.31 -15.08 -20.84
CA ASN A 222 -25.37 -15.84 -21.50
C ASN A 222 -26.18 -16.74 -20.53
N ASP A 223 -26.67 -16.17 -19.43
CA ASP A 223 -27.43 -16.85 -18.36
C ASP A 223 -26.65 -17.95 -17.61
N GLU A 224 -25.35 -18.09 -17.86
CA GLU A 224 -24.48 -19.03 -17.16
C GLU A 224 -23.63 -18.30 -16.12
N GLY A 225 -23.62 -18.83 -14.89
CA GLY A 225 -22.82 -18.30 -13.80
C GLY A 225 -21.39 -18.84 -13.84
N PHE A 226 -20.43 -17.96 -13.56
CA PHE A 226 -19.01 -18.28 -13.49
C PHE A 226 -18.36 -17.65 -12.27
N LEU A 227 -17.24 -18.24 -11.87
CA LEU A 227 -16.41 -17.83 -10.75
C LEU A 227 -14.95 -17.91 -11.16
N ARG A 228 -14.19 -16.87 -10.82
CA ARG A 228 -12.74 -16.92 -10.75
C ARG A 228 -12.29 -16.65 -9.32
N TYR A 229 -11.59 -17.60 -8.73
CA TYR A 229 -11.08 -17.54 -7.38
C TYR A 229 -9.57 -17.33 -7.40
N TYR A 230 -9.10 -16.48 -6.48
CA TYR A 230 -7.71 -16.12 -6.29
C TYR A 230 -7.35 -16.34 -4.82
N SER A 231 -6.20 -16.96 -4.56
CA SER A 231 -5.65 -17.13 -3.22
C SER A 231 -4.15 -17.35 -3.28
N PHE A 232 -3.49 -17.46 -2.13
CA PHE A 232 -2.09 -17.88 -2.05
C PHE A 232 -1.98 -19.28 -1.45
N ASN A 233 -1.01 -20.07 -1.93
CA ASN A 233 -0.63 -21.32 -1.26
C ASN A 233 0.29 -21.05 -0.05
N GLU A 234 0.69 -22.11 0.66
CA GLU A 234 1.60 -22.01 1.81
C GLU A 234 2.97 -21.39 1.45
N GLU A 235 3.40 -21.54 0.19
CA GLU A 235 4.62 -20.91 -0.35
C GLU A 235 4.42 -19.46 -0.81
N LYS A 236 3.25 -18.87 -0.53
CA LYS A 236 2.83 -17.53 -0.97
C LYS A 236 2.83 -17.34 -2.50
N LYS A 237 2.65 -18.42 -3.26
CA LYS A 237 2.42 -18.37 -4.71
C LYS A 237 0.94 -18.19 -5.00
N LEU A 238 0.63 -17.30 -5.93
CA LEU A 238 -0.73 -17.04 -6.37
C LEU A 238 -1.32 -18.28 -7.06
N ILE A 239 -2.51 -18.67 -6.62
CA ILE A 239 -3.36 -19.69 -7.23
C ILE A 239 -4.55 -18.98 -7.88
N ILE A 240 -4.88 -19.36 -9.11
CA ILE A 240 -6.06 -18.88 -9.83
C ILE A 240 -6.87 -20.09 -10.28
N GLN A 241 -8.15 -20.12 -9.94
CA GLN A 241 -9.08 -21.19 -10.33
C GLN A 241 -10.29 -20.60 -11.03
N ASN A 242 -10.76 -21.25 -12.09
CA ASN A 242 -11.97 -20.88 -12.82
C ASN A 242 -12.98 -22.00 -12.71
N GLN A 243 -14.24 -21.65 -12.48
CA GLN A 243 -15.31 -22.62 -12.34
C GLN A 243 -16.60 -22.08 -12.96
N LYS A 244 -17.37 -22.98 -13.56
CA LYS A 244 -18.78 -22.72 -13.89
C LYS A 244 -19.61 -23.01 -12.65
N LEU A 245 -20.38 -22.03 -12.21
CA LEU A 245 -21.05 -22.04 -10.93
C LEU A 245 -22.25 -21.12 -11.02
N ASP A 246 -23.46 -21.65 -10.89
CA ASP A 246 -24.63 -20.82 -10.65
C ASP A 246 -24.54 -20.20 -9.25
N TRP A 247 -24.60 -18.87 -9.20
CA TRP A 247 -24.48 -18.09 -7.98
C TRP A 247 -25.69 -17.15 -7.78
N TYR A 248 -26.84 -17.49 -8.36
CA TYR A 248 -28.06 -16.67 -8.27
C TYR A 248 -28.52 -16.46 -6.82
N ASP A 249 -28.35 -17.48 -5.98
CA ASP A 249 -28.62 -17.43 -4.55
C ASP A 249 -27.69 -16.48 -3.77
N VAL A 250 -26.51 -16.17 -4.30
CA VAL A 250 -25.59 -15.16 -3.75
C VAL A 250 -26.13 -13.77 -4.07
N ILE A 251 -26.54 -13.50 -5.32
CA ILE A 251 -27.19 -12.22 -5.70
C ILE A 251 -28.46 -11.99 -4.87
N LYS A 252 -29.32 -13.00 -4.76
CA LYS A 252 -30.58 -12.91 -4.00
C LYS A 252 -30.31 -12.59 -2.53
N TYR A 253 -29.26 -13.18 -1.93
CA TYR A 253 -28.86 -12.85 -0.57
C TYR A 253 -28.37 -11.40 -0.46
N TYR A 254 -27.48 -10.97 -1.36
CA TYR A 254 -26.92 -9.61 -1.37
C TYR A 254 -28.03 -8.56 -1.42
N ARG A 255 -28.98 -8.71 -2.34
CA ARG A 255 -30.12 -7.79 -2.50
C ARG A 255 -31.05 -7.80 -1.30
N LYS A 256 -31.43 -8.98 -0.79
CA LYS A 256 -32.38 -9.09 0.34
C LYS A 256 -31.86 -8.44 1.62
N LYS A 257 -30.55 -8.38 1.81
CA LYS A 257 -29.91 -7.87 3.02
C LYS A 257 -29.43 -6.44 2.90
N GLU A 258 -29.69 -5.78 1.76
CA GLU A 258 -29.32 -4.38 1.51
C GLU A 258 -27.87 -4.07 1.92
N LEU A 259 -26.96 -4.99 1.57
CA LEU A 259 -25.54 -4.85 1.90
C LEU A 259 -24.90 -3.61 1.24
N ASN A 260 -25.60 -2.98 0.29
CA ASN A 260 -25.21 -1.73 -0.35
C ASN A 260 -25.36 -0.47 0.54
N GLN A 261 -25.92 -0.57 1.75
CA GLN A 261 -26.16 0.59 2.63
C GLN A 261 -25.27 0.65 3.87
N ASN A 262 -24.51 -0.41 4.17
CA ASN A 262 -23.71 -0.47 5.38
C ASN A 262 -22.26 -0.08 5.08
N SER A 263 -21.89 1.14 5.46
CA SER A 263 -20.49 1.56 5.59
C SER A 263 -20.23 1.90 7.05
N GLU A 264 -19.60 1.01 7.79
CA GLU A 264 -18.90 1.40 9.01
C GLU A 264 -17.44 1.62 8.63
N MET A 265 -16.93 2.84 8.86
CA MET A 265 -15.50 3.11 8.71
C MET A 265 -14.71 2.12 9.60
N PRO A 266 -13.57 1.59 9.13
CA PRO A 266 -12.73 0.73 9.94
C PRO A 266 -12.39 1.41 11.26
N LYS A 267 -12.75 0.79 12.38
CA LYS A 267 -12.21 1.19 13.68
C LYS A 267 -10.75 0.78 13.68
N GLY A 268 -9.84 1.75 13.68
CA GLY A 268 -8.40 1.50 13.63
C GLY A 268 -7.96 0.42 14.63
N GLY A 269 -7.28 -0.61 14.13
CA GLY A 269 -6.77 -1.72 14.92
C GLY A 269 -5.70 -2.48 14.15
N SER A 270 -4.69 -2.98 14.86
CA SER A 270 -3.76 -3.97 14.33
C SER A 270 -4.53 -5.28 14.13
N HIS A 271 -4.44 -5.92 12.95
CA HIS A 271 -5.09 -7.21 12.62
C HIS A 271 -6.60 -7.15 12.28
N LEU A 272 -6.98 -6.28 11.34
CA LEU A 272 -8.33 -6.25 10.79
C LEU A 272 -8.46 -7.15 9.56
N HIS A 273 -9.56 -7.90 9.51
CA HIS A 273 -10.07 -8.49 8.28
C HIS A 273 -10.86 -7.44 7.52
N ASN A 274 -10.43 -7.14 6.30
CA ASN A 274 -11.15 -6.24 5.41
C ASN A 274 -11.89 -7.04 4.37
N THR A 275 -13.21 -6.89 4.38
CA THR A 275 -14.09 -7.42 3.35
C THR A 275 -14.50 -6.28 2.44
N VAL A 276 -14.31 -6.45 1.13
CA VAL A 276 -14.76 -5.51 0.11
C VAL A 276 -15.68 -6.25 -0.85
N ILE A 277 -16.87 -5.72 -1.09
CA ILE A 277 -17.84 -6.27 -2.04
C ILE A 277 -18.20 -5.17 -3.04
N GLN A 278 -17.79 -5.36 -4.28
CA GLN A 278 -18.12 -4.49 -5.40
C GLN A 278 -19.05 -5.24 -6.35
N PHE A 279 -20.23 -4.69 -6.61
CA PHE A 279 -21.23 -5.34 -7.46
C PHE A 279 -21.66 -4.42 -8.59
N TYR A 280 -21.37 -4.84 -9.82
CA TYR A 280 -21.78 -4.19 -11.05
C TYR A 280 -22.99 -4.92 -11.63
N LEU A 281 -24.05 -4.16 -11.91
CA LEU A 281 -25.31 -4.67 -12.44
C LEU A 281 -25.85 -3.69 -13.49
N GLY A 282 -25.70 -4.01 -14.76
CA GLY A 282 -26.12 -3.18 -15.88
C GLY A 282 -25.38 -1.85 -15.92
N LYS A 283 -25.99 -0.81 -15.36
CA LYS A 283 -25.38 0.54 -15.25
C LYS A 283 -25.09 0.93 -13.81
N GLU A 284 -25.52 0.13 -12.85
CA GLU A 284 -25.39 0.41 -11.43
C GLU A 284 -24.09 -0.20 -10.89
N PHE A 285 -23.48 0.49 -9.93
CA PHE A 285 -22.30 0.00 -9.23
C PHE A 285 -22.50 0.19 -7.73
N PHE A 286 -22.52 -0.91 -7.02
CA PHE A 286 -22.64 -0.98 -5.58
C PHE A 286 -21.29 -1.30 -4.97
N ASN A 287 -21.03 -0.73 -3.80
CA ASN A 287 -19.83 -0.99 -3.05
C ASN A 287 -20.19 -1.18 -1.58
N CYS A 288 -19.47 -2.06 -0.89
CA CYS A 288 -19.56 -2.26 0.54
C CYS A 288 -18.16 -2.62 1.04
N GLU A 289 -17.72 -1.95 2.10
CA GLU A 289 -16.52 -2.30 2.84
C GLU A 289 -16.91 -2.62 4.26
N TYR A 290 -16.27 -3.64 4.82
CA TYR A 290 -16.36 -3.94 6.23
C TYR A 290 -15.04 -4.40 6.81
N SER A 291 -14.60 -3.73 7.87
CA SER A 291 -13.44 -4.14 8.66
C SER A 291 -13.87 -4.76 9.97
N TRP A 292 -13.31 -5.92 10.29
CA TRP A 292 -13.66 -6.63 11.52
C TRP A 292 -12.49 -7.32 12.18
N SER A 293 -12.65 -7.53 13.48
CA SER A 293 -11.76 -8.33 14.30
C SER A 293 -12.31 -9.75 14.37
N TYR A 294 -11.51 -10.78 14.66
CA TYR A 294 -12.03 -12.14 14.89
C TYR A 294 -12.82 -12.30 16.21
N ASN A 295 -13.63 -11.31 16.58
CA ASN A 295 -14.51 -11.38 17.73
C ASN A 295 -15.79 -12.19 17.39
N LYS A 296 -16.35 -12.88 18.39
CA LYS A 296 -17.60 -13.64 18.26
C LYS A 296 -18.80 -12.79 17.82
N ASN A 297 -18.79 -11.49 18.13
CA ASN A 297 -19.85 -10.58 17.72
C ASN A 297 -19.81 -10.28 16.21
N ASP A 298 -18.60 -10.16 15.65
CA ASP A 298 -18.40 -9.79 14.24
C ASP A 298 -18.83 -10.94 13.29
N LYS A 299 -18.83 -12.19 13.78
CA LYS A 299 -19.39 -13.35 13.06
C LYS A 299 -20.91 -13.26 12.83
N LYS A 300 -21.63 -12.43 13.59
CA LYS A 300 -23.09 -12.30 13.47
C LYS A 300 -23.53 -11.30 12.39
N LEU A 301 -22.58 -10.55 11.82
CA LEU A 301 -22.86 -9.50 10.86
C LEU A 301 -23.23 -10.06 9.49
N GLU A 302 -24.10 -9.34 8.78
CA GLU A 302 -24.63 -9.81 7.50
C GLU A 302 -23.57 -9.89 6.40
N VAL A 303 -22.58 -9.00 6.42
CA VAL A 303 -21.42 -9.03 5.51
C VAL A 303 -20.53 -10.25 5.77
N THR A 304 -20.28 -10.59 7.04
CA THR A 304 -19.54 -11.80 7.40
C THR A 304 -20.28 -13.06 6.95
N LYS A 305 -21.60 -13.13 7.21
CA LYS A 305 -22.45 -14.24 6.72
C LYS A 305 -22.45 -14.33 5.19
N PHE A 306 -22.41 -13.19 4.49
CA PHE A 306 -22.33 -13.15 3.05
C PHE A 306 -21.02 -13.73 2.54
N VAL A 307 -19.87 -13.33 3.10
CA VAL A 307 -18.56 -13.90 2.74
C VAL A 307 -18.51 -15.40 3.00
N GLU A 308 -19.02 -15.85 4.15
CA GLU A 308 -19.09 -17.28 4.46
C GLU A 308 -20.03 -18.03 3.51
N LYS A 309 -21.12 -17.39 3.06
CA LYS A 309 -21.98 -17.96 2.01
C LYS A 309 -21.23 -18.09 0.68
N VAL A 310 -20.45 -17.08 0.27
CA VAL A 310 -19.60 -17.16 -0.93
C VAL A 310 -18.57 -18.28 -0.80
N LYS A 311 -17.83 -18.34 0.33
CA LYS A 311 -16.88 -19.42 0.61
C LYS A 311 -17.52 -20.80 0.56
N LYS A 312 -18.72 -20.96 1.12
CA LYS A 312 -19.44 -22.23 1.07
C LYS A 312 -19.76 -22.63 -0.36
N VAL A 313 -20.23 -21.70 -1.18
CA VAL A 313 -20.51 -21.96 -2.60
C VAL A 313 -19.23 -22.37 -3.35
N ILE A 314 -18.08 -21.81 -2.99
CA ILE A 314 -16.77 -22.19 -3.55
C ILE A 314 -16.35 -23.61 -3.11
N ASN A 315 -16.57 -23.97 -1.85
CA ASN A 315 -16.06 -25.21 -1.24
C ASN A 315 -16.98 -26.43 -1.40
N ASP A 316 -18.27 -26.26 -1.67
CA ASP A 316 -19.23 -27.37 -1.79
C ASP A 316 -19.09 -28.14 -3.14
N ARG A 317 -17.97 -28.01 -3.87
CA ARG A 317 -17.68 -28.64 -5.18
C ARG A 317 -16.21 -29.01 -5.35
#